data_AF-A0AAE2XS59-F1
#
_entry.id   AF-A0AAE2XS59-F1
#
_cell.length_a   1.000
_cell.length_b   1.000
_cell.length_c   1.000
_cell.angle_alpha   90.00
_cell.angle_beta   90.00
_cell.angle_gamma   90.00
#
_symmetry.space_group_name_H-M   'P 1'
#
loop_
_entity.id
_entity.type
_entity.pdbx_description
1 polymer ?
#
loop_
_entity_poly.entity_id
_entity_poly.type
_entity_poly.pdbx_seq_one_letter_code
_entity_poly.pdbx_strand_id
1 'polypeptide(L)'
;MRKLIVLMTDFGLRDAFVASMKGVILSICPDVNIVDLSHEVDSFDVMHGALLLSSSAKFFPDGTIFLGVVDPGVGTERRGIVVETRRHVAVGPDNGLFSFLIENEGSVGVYEIRDKSLLLDLPFETFHGLTVFAPVAAHIANGTPPSSVGPRIYDYVKISLPKPQVCGSKIYSTVLHVDRFGNIITGIPVETLCGMNVKQGAKLKLTSKNKTVEATLEKSYGYVPAGSFVFVLDSYGFLELAVNQGNAARSLDLKRGDPIEINLSAP
;
A
#
# COMPACT_ATOMS: atom_id res chain seq x y z
N MET A 1 -24.48 -10.55 -1.69
CA MET A 1 -23.42 -9.95 -0.86
C MET A 1 -23.56 -8.43 -0.93
N ARG A 2 -23.21 -7.69 0.13
CA ARG A 2 -23.25 -6.22 0.11
C ARG A 2 -22.15 -5.71 -0.83
N LYS A 3 -22.51 -4.82 -1.75
CA LYS A 3 -21.55 -4.14 -2.65
C LYS A 3 -20.65 -3.24 -1.80
N LEU A 4 -19.34 -3.37 -1.93
CA LEU A 4 -18.36 -2.61 -1.15
C LEU A 4 -17.29 -2.01 -2.08
N ILE A 5 -17.14 -0.69 -2.02
CA ILE A 5 -16.03 0.02 -2.64
C ILE A 5 -15.15 0.59 -1.52
N VAL A 6 -13.87 0.29 -1.57
CA VAL A 6 -12.86 0.80 -0.63
C VAL A 6 -12.00 1.84 -1.35
N LEU A 7 -11.91 3.06 -0.83
CA LEU A 7 -11.14 4.15 -1.45
C LEU A 7 -9.77 4.30 -0.79
N MET A 8 -8.75 4.47 -1.60
CA MET A 8 -7.41 4.86 -1.15
C MET A 8 -6.84 5.94 -2.05
N THR A 9 -6.44 7.10 -1.51
CA THR A 9 -5.87 8.20 -2.30
C THR A 9 -4.74 8.94 -1.56
N ASP A 10 -4.07 9.84 -2.26
CA ASP A 10 -3.11 10.81 -1.71
C ASP A 10 -3.67 12.27 -1.67
N PHE A 11 -5.00 12.42 -1.70
CA PHE A 11 -5.68 13.72 -1.80
C PHE A 11 -5.85 14.46 -0.48
N GLY A 12 -5.63 13.77 0.64
CA GLY A 12 -6.04 14.21 1.96
C GLY A 12 -7.55 14.35 2.12
N LEU A 13 -7.96 14.83 3.29
CA LEU A 13 -9.36 15.13 3.62
C LEU A 13 -9.68 16.63 3.76
N ARG A 14 -8.71 17.50 3.44
CA ARG A 14 -8.87 18.94 3.55
C ARG A 14 -9.84 19.50 2.49
N ASP A 15 -9.75 18.98 1.27
CA ASP A 15 -10.48 19.47 0.11
C ASP A 15 -11.59 18.50 -0.33
N ALA A 16 -12.45 18.95 -1.24
CA ALA A 16 -13.68 18.23 -1.64
C ALA A 16 -13.46 17.06 -2.63
N PHE A 17 -12.21 16.68 -2.94
CA PHE A 17 -11.90 15.67 -3.95
C PHE A 17 -12.54 14.31 -3.63
N VAL A 18 -12.28 13.80 -2.44
CA VAL A 18 -12.82 12.50 -1.98
C VAL A 18 -14.34 12.52 -1.90
N ALA A 19 -14.92 13.60 -1.36
CA ALA A 19 -16.37 13.75 -1.24
C ALA A 19 -17.06 13.75 -2.62
N SER A 20 -16.46 14.44 -3.60
CA SER A 20 -16.95 14.45 -4.98
C SER A 20 -16.93 13.06 -5.62
N MET A 21 -15.85 12.30 -5.43
CA MET A 21 -15.78 10.90 -5.89
C MET A 21 -16.89 10.04 -5.29
N LYS A 22 -17.13 10.16 -3.98
CA LYS A 22 -18.23 9.45 -3.31
C LYS A 22 -19.59 9.85 -3.84
N GLY A 23 -19.81 11.13 -4.12
CA GLY A 23 -21.05 11.63 -4.74
C GLY A 23 -21.33 10.97 -6.08
N VAL A 24 -20.31 10.84 -6.93
CA VAL A 24 -20.40 10.14 -8.23
C VAL A 24 -20.66 8.64 -8.04
N ILE A 25 -19.98 8.01 -7.09
CA ILE A 25 -20.20 6.59 -6.80
C ILE A 25 -21.64 6.33 -6.38
N LEU A 26 -22.16 7.15 -5.45
CA LEU A 26 -23.51 6.99 -4.91
C LEU A 26 -24.60 7.37 -5.92
N SER A 27 -24.33 8.24 -6.89
CA SER A 27 -25.30 8.54 -7.95
C SER A 27 -25.45 7.40 -8.95
N ILE A 28 -24.39 6.62 -9.19
CA ILE A 28 -24.39 5.47 -10.12
C ILE A 28 -24.82 4.18 -9.41
N CYS A 29 -24.41 3.99 -8.15
CA CYS A 29 -24.70 2.79 -7.36
C CYS A 29 -25.16 3.17 -5.93
N PRO A 30 -26.45 3.53 -5.74
CA PRO A 30 -26.93 4.08 -4.47
C PRO A 30 -26.83 3.13 -3.27
N ASP A 31 -26.88 1.81 -3.50
CA ASP A 31 -26.87 0.78 -2.45
C ASP A 31 -25.46 0.31 -2.06
N VAL A 32 -24.40 0.94 -2.58
CA VAL A 32 -23.02 0.55 -2.30
C VAL A 32 -22.56 1.07 -0.93
N ASN A 33 -21.82 0.23 -0.21
CA ASN A 33 -21.11 0.68 0.98
C ASN A 33 -19.76 1.26 0.52
N ILE A 34 -19.42 2.42 1.04
CA ILE A 34 -18.14 3.07 0.79
C ILE A 34 -17.34 3.04 2.08
N VAL A 35 -16.11 2.54 2.02
CA VAL A 35 -15.14 2.56 3.12
C VAL A 35 -13.90 3.31 2.67
N ASP A 36 -13.40 4.21 3.50
CA ASP A 36 -12.11 4.84 3.25
C ASP A 36 -11.02 3.99 3.88
N LEU A 37 -10.06 3.54 3.07
CA LEU A 37 -8.85 2.90 3.58
C LEU A 37 -7.89 3.97 4.13
N SER A 38 -7.54 4.94 3.29
CA SER A 38 -6.75 6.11 3.67
C SER A 38 -6.79 7.13 2.53
N HIS A 39 -6.82 8.41 2.88
CA HIS A 39 -6.60 9.51 1.92
C HIS A 39 -5.30 10.25 2.20
N GLU A 40 -4.52 9.75 3.17
CA GLU A 40 -3.27 10.33 3.65
C GLU A 40 -2.08 9.46 3.22
N VAL A 41 -2.20 8.77 2.06
CA VAL A 41 -1.02 8.20 1.41
C VAL A 41 -0.09 9.36 1.05
N ASP A 42 1.22 9.18 1.25
CA ASP A 42 2.19 10.22 0.92
C ASP A 42 2.02 10.65 -0.54
N SER A 43 2.01 11.97 -0.77
CA SER A 43 1.76 12.53 -2.09
C SER A 43 2.71 11.94 -3.13
N PHE A 44 2.13 11.45 -4.23
CA PHE A 44 2.84 10.83 -5.36
C PHE A 44 3.54 9.50 -5.05
N ASP A 45 3.37 8.95 -3.84
CA ASP A 45 4.07 7.75 -3.40
C ASP A 45 3.33 6.45 -3.75
N VAL A 46 3.46 6.04 -5.01
CA VAL A 46 2.82 4.82 -5.54
C VAL A 46 3.22 3.57 -4.76
N MET A 47 4.44 3.50 -4.25
CA MET A 47 4.93 2.34 -3.49
C MET A 47 4.29 2.26 -2.11
N HIS A 48 4.17 3.39 -1.39
CA HIS A 48 3.44 3.43 -0.13
C HIS A 48 1.99 3.02 -0.34
N GLY A 49 1.32 3.57 -1.36
CA GLY A 49 -0.05 3.17 -1.72
C GLY A 49 -0.16 1.67 -2.03
N ALA A 50 0.78 1.10 -2.79
CA ALA A 50 0.76 -0.31 -3.14
C ALA A 50 0.93 -1.23 -1.92
N LEU A 51 1.82 -0.87 -0.99
CA LEU A 51 2.04 -1.60 0.27
C LEU A 51 0.79 -1.52 1.17
N LEU A 52 0.25 -0.33 1.36
CA LEU A 52 -0.92 -0.09 2.21
C LEU A 52 -2.15 -0.84 1.68
N LEU A 53 -2.40 -0.77 0.37
CA LEU A 53 -3.52 -1.46 -0.26
C LEU A 53 -3.39 -2.97 -0.12
N SER A 54 -2.25 -3.55 -0.51
CA SER A 54 -2.09 -5.01 -0.53
C SER A 54 -2.14 -5.62 0.87
N SER A 55 -1.51 -4.95 1.85
CA SER A 55 -1.52 -5.41 3.24
C SER A 55 -2.90 -5.34 3.90
N SER A 56 -3.74 -4.39 3.47
CA SER A 56 -5.09 -4.21 4.01
C SER A 56 -6.12 -5.08 3.30
N ALA A 57 -5.93 -5.34 2.00
CA ALA A 57 -6.88 -6.06 1.16
C ALA A 57 -7.25 -7.45 1.70
N LYS A 58 -6.31 -8.13 2.37
CA LYS A 58 -6.54 -9.45 2.97
C LYS A 58 -7.68 -9.50 3.99
N PHE A 59 -8.01 -8.38 4.62
CA PHE A 59 -9.07 -8.27 5.63
C PHE A 59 -10.45 -7.94 5.06
N PHE A 60 -10.53 -7.59 3.78
CA PHE A 60 -11.79 -7.28 3.13
C PHE A 60 -12.45 -8.55 2.57
N PRO A 61 -13.80 -8.59 2.49
CA PRO A 61 -14.52 -9.71 1.90
C PRO A 61 -14.26 -9.86 0.40
N ASP A 62 -14.37 -11.08 -0.09
CA ASP A 62 -14.32 -11.37 -1.52
C ASP A 62 -15.39 -10.57 -2.29
N GLY A 63 -15.04 -10.11 -3.49
CA GLY A 63 -15.84 -9.22 -4.32
C GLY A 63 -15.70 -7.73 -3.99
N THR A 64 -14.89 -7.35 -2.99
CA THR A 64 -14.59 -5.93 -2.71
C THR A 64 -13.89 -5.26 -3.89
N ILE A 65 -14.29 -4.02 -4.18
CA ILE A 65 -13.69 -3.18 -5.22
C ILE A 65 -12.79 -2.13 -4.56
N PHE A 66 -11.49 -2.18 -4.82
CA PHE A 66 -10.54 -1.17 -4.38
C PHE A 66 -10.40 -0.06 -5.42
N LEU A 67 -10.83 1.14 -5.08
CA LEU A 67 -10.61 2.35 -5.87
C LEU A 67 -9.37 3.07 -5.36
N GLY A 68 -8.23 2.86 -6.03
CA GLY A 68 -6.93 3.41 -5.64
C GLY A 68 -6.49 4.55 -6.56
N VAL A 69 -6.20 5.73 -6.02
CA VAL A 69 -5.72 6.88 -6.80
C VAL A 69 -4.55 7.56 -6.10
N VAL A 70 -3.34 7.14 -6.48
CA VAL A 70 -2.08 7.84 -6.22
C VAL A 70 -1.42 8.02 -7.57
N ASP A 71 -1.50 9.20 -8.15
CA ASP A 71 -1.37 9.37 -9.59
C ASP A 71 -0.58 10.63 -10.01
N PRO A 72 0.76 10.60 -9.89
CA PRO A 72 1.61 11.69 -10.37
C PRO A 72 1.55 11.87 -11.90
N GLY A 73 1.04 10.89 -12.64
CA GLY A 73 0.95 10.91 -14.10
C GLY A 73 -0.45 11.28 -14.63
N VAL A 74 -1.33 11.83 -13.81
CA VAL A 74 -2.69 12.22 -14.24
C VAL A 74 -2.67 13.13 -15.47
N GLY A 75 -3.62 12.94 -16.40
CA GLY A 75 -3.70 13.73 -17.64
C GLY A 75 -2.60 13.48 -18.67
N THR A 76 -1.77 12.44 -18.49
CA THR A 76 -0.73 12.04 -19.45
C THR A 76 -1.12 10.78 -20.25
N GLU A 77 -0.17 10.14 -20.92
CA GLU A 77 -0.37 8.90 -21.67
C GLU A 77 -0.63 7.65 -20.78
N ARG A 78 -0.53 7.77 -19.45
CA ARG A 78 -0.73 6.62 -18.54
C ARG A 78 -2.19 6.11 -18.58
N ARG A 79 -2.35 4.81 -18.78
CA ARG A 79 -3.66 4.15 -18.87
C ARG A 79 -4.43 4.19 -17.55
N GLY A 80 -5.75 4.20 -17.63
CA GLY A 80 -6.60 3.75 -16.53
C GLY A 80 -6.85 2.26 -16.66
N ILE A 81 -6.82 1.52 -15.55
CA ILE A 81 -6.97 0.06 -15.57
C ILE A 81 -7.97 -0.44 -14.53
N VAL A 82 -8.56 -1.59 -14.87
CA VAL A 82 -9.29 -2.46 -13.94
C VAL A 82 -8.52 -3.77 -13.81
N VAL A 83 -8.23 -4.16 -12.59
CA VAL A 83 -7.57 -5.42 -12.24
C VAL A 83 -8.61 -6.31 -11.58
N GLU A 84 -8.88 -7.47 -12.16
CA GLU A 84 -9.68 -8.53 -11.55
C GLU A 84 -8.72 -9.59 -10.99
N THR A 85 -8.73 -9.81 -9.68
CA THR A 85 -7.98 -10.87 -9.00
C THR A 85 -8.91 -12.05 -8.68
N ARG A 86 -8.36 -13.08 -8.03
CA ARG A 86 -9.18 -14.20 -7.55
C ARG A 86 -10.20 -13.81 -6.46
N ARG A 87 -9.95 -12.71 -5.75
CA ARG A 87 -10.76 -12.29 -4.60
C ARG A 87 -11.38 -10.92 -4.77
N HIS A 88 -10.71 -10.00 -5.43
CA HIS A 88 -11.06 -8.58 -5.44
C HIS A 88 -10.97 -7.99 -6.84
N VAL A 89 -11.54 -6.79 -6.98
CA VAL A 89 -11.34 -5.94 -8.15
C VAL A 89 -10.62 -4.68 -7.71
N ALA A 90 -9.73 -4.14 -8.52
CA ALA A 90 -9.10 -2.84 -8.29
C ALA A 90 -9.26 -1.94 -9.51
N VAL A 91 -9.47 -0.64 -9.28
CA VAL A 91 -9.68 0.39 -10.31
C VAL A 91 -8.76 1.57 -10.01
N GLY A 92 -7.99 2.01 -11.00
CA GLY A 92 -7.06 3.13 -10.82
C GLY A 92 -6.03 3.29 -11.95
N PRO A 93 -4.95 4.05 -11.73
CA PRO A 93 -3.92 4.31 -12.72
C PRO A 93 -3.01 3.09 -12.97
N ASP A 94 -2.56 2.92 -14.21
CA ASP A 94 -1.54 1.94 -14.58
C ASP A 94 -0.13 2.45 -14.28
N ASN A 95 0.23 2.50 -13.01
CA ASN A 95 1.53 2.98 -12.54
C ASN A 95 2.22 2.03 -11.55
N GLY A 96 1.65 0.83 -11.38
CA GLY A 96 2.14 -0.19 -10.45
C GLY A 96 1.46 -0.18 -9.07
N LEU A 97 0.50 0.71 -8.80
CA LEU A 97 -0.23 0.76 -7.53
C LEU A 97 -0.83 -0.59 -7.10
N PHE A 98 -1.24 -1.43 -8.06
CA PHE A 98 -1.85 -2.73 -7.79
C PHE A 98 -0.89 -3.92 -7.87
N SER A 99 0.43 -3.68 -7.98
CA SER A 99 1.42 -4.75 -8.20
C SER A 99 1.38 -5.82 -7.11
N PHE A 100 1.38 -5.40 -5.84
CA PHE A 100 1.40 -6.35 -4.72
C PHE A 100 0.05 -7.01 -4.48
N LEU A 101 -1.06 -6.39 -4.88
CA LEU A 101 -2.37 -7.04 -4.85
C LEU A 101 -2.39 -8.18 -5.87
N ILE A 102 -1.91 -7.92 -7.09
CA ILE A 102 -1.80 -8.92 -8.16
C ILE A 102 -0.85 -10.05 -7.75
N GLU A 103 0.28 -9.73 -7.12
CA GLU A 103 1.24 -10.74 -6.64
C GLU A 103 0.62 -11.67 -5.59
N ASN A 104 -0.10 -11.10 -4.61
CA ASN A 104 -0.65 -11.86 -3.50
C ASN A 104 -1.88 -12.70 -3.87
N GLU A 105 -2.75 -12.19 -4.75
CA GLU A 105 -4.03 -12.85 -5.07
C GLU A 105 -4.03 -13.54 -6.43
N GLY A 106 -3.09 -13.18 -7.30
CA GLY A 106 -3.06 -13.50 -8.73
C GLY A 106 -4.15 -12.81 -9.52
N SER A 107 -3.84 -12.40 -10.76
CA SER A 107 -4.80 -11.79 -11.66
C SER A 107 -5.59 -12.82 -12.46
N VAL A 108 -6.91 -12.61 -12.54
CA VAL A 108 -7.83 -13.25 -13.49
C VAL A 108 -7.80 -12.47 -14.81
N GLY A 109 -7.78 -11.14 -14.74
CA GLY A 109 -7.71 -10.24 -15.89
C GLY A 109 -7.23 -8.84 -15.51
N VAL A 110 -6.60 -8.15 -16.46
CA VAL A 110 -6.28 -6.71 -16.35
C VAL A 110 -6.77 -6.05 -17.63
N TYR A 111 -7.57 -4.99 -17.49
CA TYR A 111 -8.30 -4.37 -18.58
C TYR A 111 -8.00 -2.88 -18.63
N GLU A 112 -7.69 -2.35 -19.82
CA GLU A 112 -7.59 -0.91 -20.02
C GLU A 112 -9.00 -0.32 -20.08
N ILE A 113 -9.23 0.77 -19.34
CA ILE A 113 -10.48 1.50 -19.37
C ILE A 113 -10.55 2.29 -20.68
N ARG A 114 -11.44 1.88 -21.59
CA ARG A 114 -11.67 2.55 -22.89
C ARG A 114 -13.13 2.89 -23.17
N ASP A 115 -14.06 2.22 -22.48
CA ASP A 115 -15.49 2.48 -22.68
C ASP A 115 -15.87 3.85 -22.10
N LYS A 116 -16.04 4.83 -22.99
CA LYS A 116 -16.41 6.20 -22.63
C LYS A 116 -17.81 6.31 -22.04
N SER A 117 -18.69 5.33 -22.26
CA SER A 117 -20.04 5.34 -21.68
C SER A 117 -20.05 5.14 -20.17
N LEU A 118 -18.93 4.65 -19.60
CA LEU A 118 -18.74 4.45 -18.16
C LEU A 118 -18.09 5.66 -17.46
N LEU A 119 -17.78 6.72 -18.20
CA LEU A 119 -17.03 7.88 -17.72
C LEU A 119 -17.96 9.08 -17.54
N LEU A 120 -17.53 10.07 -16.74
CA LEU A 120 -18.20 11.37 -16.72
C LEU A 120 -17.67 12.25 -17.84
N ASP A 121 -18.58 12.73 -18.68
CA ASP A 121 -18.27 13.68 -19.76
C ASP A 121 -18.10 15.09 -19.19
N LEU A 122 -16.92 15.36 -18.65
CA LEU A 122 -16.50 16.65 -18.11
C LEU A 122 -15.15 17.06 -18.71
N PRO A 123 -14.91 18.36 -18.97
CA PRO A 123 -13.73 18.84 -19.69
C PRO A 123 -12.43 18.85 -18.84
N PHE A 124 -12.35 18.07 -17.76
CA PHE A 124 -11.24 18.12 -16.79
C PHE A 124 -10.34 16.89 -16.90
N GLU A 125 -9.07 17.10 -17.27
CA GLU A 125 -8.05 16.05 -17.39
C GLU A 125 -7.22 15.86 -16.11
N THR A 126 -7.31 16.79 -15.15
CA THR A 126 -6.49 16.79 -13.93
C THR A 126 -7.08 15.96 -12.80
N PHE A 127 -8.29 15.40 -12.97
CA PHE A 127 -8.97 14.66 -11.92
C PHE A 127 -9.64 13.37 -12.40
N HIS A 128 -8.84 12.47 -12.95
CA HIS A 128 -9.30 11.13 -13.36
C HIS A 128 -9.87 10.30 -12.21
N GLY A 129 -9.52 10.59 -10.96
CA GLY A 129 -10.21 10.03 -9.79
C GLY A 129 -11.72 10.23 -9.84
N LEU A 130 -12.17 11.43 -10.23
CA LEU A 130 -13.57 11.78 -10.37
C LEU A 130 -14.16 11.37 -11.72
N THR A 131 -13.48 11.68 -12.82
CA THR A 131 -14.06 11.55 -14.17
C THR A 131 -13.95 10.15 -14.75
N VAL A 132 -13.00 9.34 -14.27
CA VAL A 132 -12.70 8.01 -14.82
C VAL A 132 -12.88 6.91 -13.77
N PHE A 133 -12.15 6.97 -12.66
CA PHE A 133 -12.02 5.82 -11.76
C PHE A 133 -13.24 5.63 -10.85
N ALA A 134 -13.77 6.71 -10.25
CA ALA A 134 -14.99 6.67 -9.45
C ALA A 134 -16.20 6.10 -10.21
N PRO A 135 -16.56 6.59 -11.43
CA PRO A 135 -17.71 6.06 -12.14
C PRO A 135 -17.50 4.62 -12.61
N VAL A 136 -16.29 4.24 -13.06
CA VAL A 136 -15.98 2.85 -13.43
C VAL A 136 -16.13 1.91 -12.23
N ALA A 137 -15.59 2.26 -11.06
CA ALA A 137 -15.76 1.46 -9.85
C ALA A 137 -17.24 1.31 -9.46
N ALA A 138 -18.03 2.38 -9.61
CA ALA A 138 -19.46 2.37 -9.32
C ALA A 138 -20.25 1.50 -10.29
N HIS A 139 -19.95 1.55 -11.59
CA HIS A 139 -20.56 0.68 -12.60
C HIS A 139 -20.24 -0.79 -12.35
N ILE A 140 -19.00 -1.13 -12.00
CA ILE A 140 -18.61 -2.50 -11.64
C ILE A 140 -19.37 -2.95 -10.40
N ALA A 141 -19.45 -2.10 -9.36
CA ALA A 141 -20.25 -2.39 -8.18
C ALA A 141 -21.73 -2.58 -8.53
N ASN A 142 -22.21 -1.95 -9.61
CA ASN A 142 -23.59 -2.07 -10.09
C ASN A 142 -23.81 -3.21 -11.10
N GLY A 143 -22.82 -4.08 -11.31
CA GLY A 143 -22.95 -5.32 -12.08
C GLY A 143 -22.31 -5.29 -13.46
N THR A 144 -21.67 -4.19 -13.87
CA THR A 144 -20.85 -4.16 -15.08
C THR A 144 -19.66 -5.12 -14.91
N PRO A 145 -19.47 -6.12 -15.79
CA PRO A 145 -18.33 -7.03 -15.69
C PRO A 145 -17.00 -6.27 -15.87
N PRO A 146 -15.93 -6.57 -15.09
CA PRO A 146 -14.61 -5.95 -15.29
C PRO A 146 -14.09 -6.05 -16.73
N SER A 147 -14.39 -7.15 -17.42
CA SER A 147 -13.97 -7.37 -18.80
C SER A 147 -14.65 -6.49 -19.84
N SER A 148 -15.74 -5.79 -19.51
CA SER A 148 -16.45 -4.93 -20.46
C SER A 148 -15.95 -3.49 -20.48
N VAL A 149 -15.06 -3.10 -19.56
CA VAL A 149 -14.54 -1.71 -19.50
C VAL A 149 -13.60 -1.38 -20.65
N GLY A 150 -13.06 -2.40 -21.33
CA GLY A 150 -12.17 -2.28 -22.47
C GLY A 150 -11.29 -3.52 -22.68
N PRO A 151 -10.24 -3.41 -23.53
CA PRO A 151 -9.44 -4.56 -23.93
C PRO A 151 -8.60 -5.09 -22.76
N ARG A 152 -8.40 -6.41 -22.75
CA ARG A 152 -7.45 -7.05 -21.84
C ARG A 152 -6.02 -6.68 -22.22
N ILE A 153 -5.21 -6.33 -21.24
CA ILE A 153 -3.80 -5.98 -21.40
C ILE A 153 -2.91 -6.93 -20.57
N TYR A 154 -1.64 -7.02 -20.95
CA TYR A 154 -0.64 -7.89 -20.31
C TYR A 154 0.64 -7.14 -19.93
N ASP A 155 0.84 -5.95 -20.50
CA ASP A 155 1.97 -5.05 -20.37
C ASP A 155 1.70 -3.94 -19.35
N TYR A 156 0.93 -4.23 -18.29
CA TYR A 156 0.67 -3.29 -17.20
C TYR A 156 1.93 -3.09 -16.35
N VAL A 157 2.04 -1.91 -15.75
CA VAL A 157 3.20 -1.51 -14.94
C VAL A 157 3.28 -2.37 -13.68
N LYS A 158 4.48 -2.87 -13.39
CA LYS A 158 4.79 -3.64 -12.17
C LYS A 158 5.93 -2.97 -11.42
N ILE A 159 5.71 -2.73 -10.13
CA ILE A 159 6.77 -2.33 -9.19
C ILE A 159 7.10 -3.50 -8.28
N SER A 160 8.35 -3.54 -7.82
CA SER A 160 8.86 -4.57 -6.91
C SER A 160 9.57 -3.93 -5.73
N LEU A 161 9.48 -4.57 -4.56
CA LEU A 161 10.30 -4.17 -3.42
C LEU A 161 11.77 -4.52 -3.64
N PRO A 162 12.70 -3.67 -3.18
CA PRO A 162 14.09 -4.07 -3.04
C PRO A 162 14.17 -5.32 -2.15
N LYS A 163 14.80 -6.39 -2.65
CA LYS A 163 15.02 -7.59 -1.86
C LYS A 163 16.14 -7.34 -0.85
N PRO A 164 15.98 -7.71 0.43
CA PRO A 164 17.07 -7.61 1.38
C PRO A 164 18.21 -8.55 0.96
N GLN A 165 19.45 -8.14 1.18
CA GLN A 165 20.63 -8.96 0.93
C GLN A 165 21.11 -9.57 2.25
N VAL A 166 21.12 -10.90 2.33
CA VAL A 166 21.57 -11.63 3.52
C VAL A 166 23.02 -12.09 3.32
N CYS A 167 23.90 -11.68 4.23
CA CYS A 167 25.33 -11.98 4.24
C CYS A 167 25.74 -12.48 5.63
N GLY A 168 25.66 -13.79 5.87
CA GLY A 168 25.95 -14.37 7.19
C GLY A 168 24.96 -13.87 8.24
N SER A 169 25.44 -13.19 9.28
CA SER A 169 24.59 -12.59 10.33
C SER A 169 24.05 -11.20 9.99
N LYS A 170 24.37 -10.68 8.79
CA LYS A 170 23.99 -9.33 8.37
C LYS A 170 22.89 -9.36 7.32
N ILE A 171 21.98 -8.40 7.40
CA ILE A 171 20.91 -8.16 6.44
C ILE A 171 20.98 -6.70 6.00
N TYR A 172 21.18 -6.47 4.70
CA TYR A 172 21.17 -5.14 4.10
C TYR A 172 19.81 -4.88 3.46
N SER A 173 19.21 -3.74 3.76
CA SER A 173 17.92 -3.34 3.21
C SER A 173 17.77 -1.80 3.22
N THR A 174 16.57 -1.32 3.03
CA THR A 174 16.21 0.10 3.13
C THR A 174 14.99 0.29 4.03
N VAL A 175 14.76 1.52 4.48
CA VAL A 175 13.48 1.91 5.09
C VAL A 175 12.41 1.94 4.00
N LEU A 176 11.38 1.10 4.13
CA LEU A 176 10.24 1.09 3.20
C LEU A 176 9.27 2.23 3.50
N HIS A 177 8.97 2.45 4.77
CA HIS A 177 8.00 3.43 5.22
C HIS A 177 8.28 3.86 6.66
N VAL A 178 7.83 5.06 7.01
CA VAL A 178 7.78 5.55 8.39
C VAL A 178 6.33 5.84 8.70
N ASP A 179 5.76 5.10 9.65
CA ASP A 179 4.34 5.29 9.98
C ASP A 179 4.09 6.60 10.73
N ARG A 180 2.80 6.87 11.00
CA ARG A 180 2.36 8.08 11.72
C ARG A 180 2.93 8.21 13.14
N PHE A 181 3.26 7.10 13.80
CA PHE A 181 3.87 7.11 15.13
C PHE A 181 5.39 7.36 15.06
N GLY A 182 5.98 7.19 13.87
CA GLY A 182 7.41 7.28 13.62
C GLY A 182 8.12 5.95 13.78
N ASN A 183 7.40 4.84 13.68
CA ASN A 183 7.99 3.51 13.57
C ASN A 183 8.62 3.36 12.18
N ILE A 184 9.74 2.65 12.12
CA ILE A 184 10.51 2.45 10.90
C ILE A 184 10.19 1.05 10.37
N ILE A 185 9.41 0.98 9.29
CA ILE A 185 9.12 -0.26 8.58
C ILE A 185 10.29 -0.52 7.62
N THR A 186 10.97 -1.65 7.82
CA THR A 186 12.14 -2.03 7.03
C THR A 186 11.76 -2.84 5.79
N GLY A 187 12.67 -2.93 4.82
CA GLY A 187 12.53 -3.84 3.68
C GLY A 187 12.96 -5.27 3.99
N ILE A 188 12.78 -5.72 5.24
CA ILE A 188 13.15 -7.07 5.67
C ILE A 188 11.86 -7.83 5.98
N PRO A 189 11.38 -8.69 5.07
CA PRO A 189 10.19 -9.50 5.30
C PRO A 189 10.36 -10.44 6.49
N VAL A 190 9.27 -10.73 7.19
CA VAL A 190 9.23 -11.70 8.30
C VAL A 190 9.81 -13.06 7.89
N GLU A 191 9.57 -13.49 6.66
CA GLU A 191 10.06 -14.76 6.10
C GLU A 191 11.58 -14.81 6.06
N THR A 192 12.24 -13.66 5.86
CA THR A 192 13.71 -13.56 5.88
C THR A 192 14.25 -13.87 7.28
N LEU A 193 13.62 -13.32 8.32
CA LEU A 193 13.99 -13.59 9.72
C LEU A 193 13.72 -15.04 10.13
N CYS A 194 12.57 -15.58 9.70
CA CYS A 194 12.23 -16.99 9.90
C CYS A 194 13.28 -17.92 9.27
N GLY A 195 13.70 -17.64 8.03
CA GLY A 195 14.74 -18.40 7.33
C GLY A 195 16.10 -18.35 8.02
N MET A 196 16.38 -17.29 8.79
CA MET A 196 17.59 -17.13 9.60
C MET A 196 17.44 -17.64 11.04
N ASN A 197 16.31 -18.29 11.39
CA ASN A 197 16.00 -18.77 12.74
C ASN A 197 16.02 -17.67 13.83
N VAL A 198 15.74 -16.43 13.47
CA VAL A 198 15.63 -15.32 14.43
C VAL A 198 14.32 -15.45 15.19
N LYS A 199 14.39 -15.47 16.53
CA LYS A 199 13.23 -15.67 17.41
C LYS A 199 13.00 -14.44 18.30
N GLN A 200 11.82 -14.38 18.89
CA GLN A 200 11.55 -13.42 19.95
C GLN A 200 12.63 -13.49 21.06
N GLY A 201 13.02 -12.32 21.58
CA GLY A 201 14.10 -12.14 22.52
C GLY A 201 15.48 -12.00 21.86
N ALA A 202 15.60 -12.21 20.54
CA ALA A 202 16.84 -11.99 19.82
C ALA A 202 17.24 -10.51 19.90
N LYS A 203 18.53 -10.26 20.15
CA LYS A 203 19.11 -8.93 20.09
C LYS A 203 19.51 -8.62 18.66
N LEU A 204 18.96 -7.54 18.15
CA LEU A 204 19.22 -7.06 16.80
C LEU A 204 19.87 -5.69 16.89
N LYS A 205 20.81 -5.45 15.98
CA LYS A 205 21.52 -4.18 15.89
C LYS A 205 21.24 -3.53 14.54
N LEU A 206 20.53 -2.41 14.54
CA LEU A 206 20.34 -1.59 13.34
C LEU A 206 21.45 -0.54 13.26
N THR A 207 22.10 -0.47 12.11
CA THR A 207 23.05 0.56 11.75
C THR A 207 22.58 1.28 10.50
N SER A 208 22.56 2.61 10.55
CA SER A 208 22.27 3.46 9.39
C SER A 208 22.93 4.82 9.57
N LYS A 209 23.46 5.37 8.47
CA LYS A 209 24.29 6.59 8.50
C LYS A 209 25.41 6.40 9.54
N ASN A 210 25.53 7.32 10.50
CA ASN A 210 26.50 7.25 11.60
C ASN A 210 25.84 6.87 12.95
N LYS A 211 24.64 6.29 12.91
CA LYS A 211 23.89 5.90 14.11
C LYS A 211 23.74 4.38 14.18
N THR A 212 23.75 3.89 15.41
CA THR A 212 23.63 2.48 15.70
C THR A 212 22.77 2.30 16.94
N VAL A 213 21.83 1.37 16.87
CA VAL A 213 20.93 1.03 17.96
C VAL A 213 20.85 -0.47 18.11
N GLU A 214 20.82 -0.93 19.36
CA GLU A 214 20.58 -2.33 19.71
C GLU A 214 19.25 -2.41 20.45
N ALA A 215 18.42 -3.37 20.06
CA ALA A 215 17.12 -3.62 20.69
C ALA A 215 16.74 -5.10 20.57
N THR A 216 15.83 -5.56 21.42
CA THR A 216 15.30 -6.93 21.33
C THR A 216 14.12 -7.00 20.37
N LEU A 217 13.97 -8.15 19.70
CA LEU A 217 12.78 -8.50 18.95
C LEU A 217 11.69 -8.99 19.91
N GLU A 218 10.60 -8.25 20.02
CA GLU A 218 9.51 -8.55 20.94
C GLU A 218 8.16 -8.68 20.24
N LYS A 219 7.14 -9.14 21.00
CA LYS A 219 5.77 -9.26 20.51
C LYS A 219 5.08 -7.92 20.26
N SER A 220 5.45 -6.89 21.01
CA SER A 220 4.82 -5.57 20.96
C SER A 220 5.66 -4.52 21.68
N TYR A 221 5.30 -3.25 21.49
CA TYR A 221 6.01 -2.08 22.02
C TYR A 221 6.17 -2.09 23.54
N GLY A 222 5.16 -2.59 24.27
CA GLY A 222 5.13 -2.57 25.74
C GLY A 222 6.05 -3.57 26.45
N TYR A 223 6.80 -4.39 25.70
CA TYR A 223 7.75 -5.36 26.27
C TYR A 223 9.09 -4.72 26.67
N VAL A 224 9.28 -3.44 26.38
CA VAL A 224 10.43 -2.64 26.83
C VAL A 224 9.96 -1.38 27.58
N PRO A 225 10.79 -0.76 28.44
CA PRO A 225 10.43 0.50 29.10
C PRO A 225 10.09 1.62 28.10
N ALA A 226 9.23 2.57 28.50
CA ALA A 226 8.94 3.74 27.68
C ALA A 226 10.23 4.50 27.31
N GLY A 227 10.32 4.99 26.08
CA GLY A 227 11.50 5.63 25.51
C GLY A 227 12.58 4.66 25.01
N SER A 228 12.42 3.34 25.21
CA SER A 228 13.36 2.34 24.71
C SER A 228 13.01 1.88 23.29
N PHE A 229 14.04 1.56 22.51
CA PHE A 229 13.87 0.94 21.19
C PHE A 229 13.44 -0.53 21.31
N VAL A 230 12.66 -0.98 20.34
CA VAL A 230 12.18 -2.36 20.24
C VAL A 230 11.95 -2.74 18.78
N PHE A 231 12.36 -3.95 18.42
CA PHE A 231 11.97 -4.53 17.14
C PHE A 231 10.67 -5.29 17.31
N VAL A 232 9.78 -5.19 16.33
CA VAL A 232 8.55 -5.98 16.25
C VAL A 232 8.35 -6.47 14.82
N LEU A 233 7.48 -7.46 14.64
CA LEU A 233 7.00 -7.85 13.33
C LEU A 233 5.67 -7.10 13.10
N ASP A 234 5.61 -6.25 12.08
CA ASP A 234 4.45 -5.40 11.83
C ASP A 234 3.31 -6.15 11.12
N SER A 235 2.17 -5.47 10.99
CA SER A 235 1.00 -6.00 10.26
C SER A 235 1.17 -6.03 8.74
N TYR A 236 2.18 -5.33 8.22
CA TYR A 236 2.56 -5.30 6.81
C TYR A 236 3.40 -6.52 6.40
N GLY A 237 3.93 -7.28 7.37
CA GLY A 237 4.74 -8.47 7.14
C GLY A 237 6.25 -8.18 7.11
N PHE A 238 6.68 -7.08 7.71
CA PHE A 238 8.08 -6.64 7.74
C PHE A 238 8.58 -6.50 9.18
N LEU A 239 9.91 -6.51 9.33
CA LEU A 239 10.56 -6.08 10.55
C LEU A 239 10.38 -4.57 10.72
N GLU A 240 9.94 -4.17 11.90
CA GLU A 240 9.73 -2.77 12.29
C GLU A 240 10.63 -2.43 13.48
N LEU A 241 11.23 -1.24 13.45
CA LEU A 241 11.90 -0.65 14.62
C LEU A 241 11.05 0.51 15.17
N ALA A 242 10.68 0.40 16.44
CA ALA A 242 9.86 1.37 17.15
C ALA A 242 10.58 1.89 18.40
N VAL A 243 10.04 2.96 18.98
CA VAL A 243 10.36 3.41 20.34
C VAL A 243 9.06 3.32 21.15
N ASN A 244 9.07 2.59 22.26
CA ASN A 244 7.87 2.49 23.10
C ASN A 244 7.44 3.90 23.58
N GLN A 245 6.25 4.35 23.18
CA GLN A 245 5.75 5.71 23.43
C GLN A 245 6.68 6.83 22.90
N GLY A 246 7.38 6.58 21.80
CA GLY A 246 8.26 7.56 21.17
C GLY A 246 8.27 7.45 19.65
N ASN A 247 9.25 8.11 19.02
CA ASN A 247 9.35 8.20 17.57
C ASN A 247 10.75 7.74 17.12
N ALA A 248 10.85 6.53 16.56
CA ALA A 248 12.13 5.92 16.17
C ALA A 248 12.79 6.67 15.01
N ALA A 249 12.01 7.03 13.99
CA ALA A 249 12.46 7.77 12.82
C ALA A 249 13.11 9.11 13.19
N ARG A 250 12.52 9.89 14.10
CA ARG A 250 13.07 11.15 14.59
C ARG A 250 14.35 10.93 15.39
N SER A 251 14.37 9.95 16.29
CA SER A 251 15.56 9.63 17.09
C SER A 251 16.75 9.25 16.21
N LEU A 252 16.50 8.48 15.15
CA LEU A 252 17.53 8.01 14.25
C LEU A 252 17.74 8.92 13.04
N ASP A 253 16.94 9.97 12.86
CA ASP A 253 16.93 10.80 11.64
C ASP A 253 16.84 9.92 10.38
N LEU A 254 15.90 8.99 10.37
CA LEU A 254 15.67 8.07 9.26
C LEU A 254 14.36 8.38 8.55
N LYS A 255 14.40 8.28 7.23
CA LYS A 255 13.25 8.43 6.34
C LYS A 255 13.22 7.32 5.31
N ARG A 256 12.10 7.21 4.60
CA ARG A 256 11.94 6.28 3.48
C ARG A 256 13.10 6.37 2.50
N GLY A 257 13.59 5.20 2.07
CA GLY A 257 14.71 5.06 1.15
C GLY A 257 16.09 5.07 1.80
N ASP A 258 16.22 5.45 3.08
CA ASP A 258 17.52 5.39 3.76
C ASP A 258 18.01 3.93 3.87
N PRO A 259 19.30 3.67 3.60
CA PRO A 259 19.88 2.33 3.71
C PRO A 259 20.04 1.91 5.18
N ILE A 260 19.81 0.64 5.45
CA ILE A 260 19.94 0.05 6.79
C ILE A 260 20.72 -1.28 6.74
N GLU A 261 21.50 -1.53 7.78
CA GLU A 261 22.12 -2.83 8.07
C GLU A 261 21.51 -3.36 9.38
N ILE A 262 20.94 -4.56 9.36
CA ILE A 262 20.61 -5.33 10.57
C ILE A 262 21.71 -6.36 10.79
N ASN A 263 22.30 -6.38 11.97
CA ASN A 263 23.18 -7.45 12.40
C ASN A 263 22.50 -8.24 13.51
N LEU A 264 22.45 -9.57 13.34
CA LEU A 264 22.04 -10.49 14.39
C LEU A 264 23.19 -10.53 15.41
N SER A 265 23.01 -9.92 16.57
CA SER A 265 23.97 -10.07 17.65
C SER A 265 24.03 -11.55 18.02
N ALA A 266 25.24 -12.10 18.15
CA ALA A 266 25.39 -13.47 18.64
C ALA A 266 24.69 -13.62 20.00
N PRO A 267 23.98 -14.74 20.25
CA PRO A 267 23.35 -15.00 21.54
C PRO A 267 24.35 -14.98 22.69
#